data_AF-A0A2V5KUX9-F1
#
_entry.id   AF-A0A2V5KUX9-F1
#
_cell.length_a   1.000
_cell.length_b   1.000
_cell.length_c   1.000
_cell.angle_alpha   90.00
_cell.angle_beta   90.00
_cell.angle_gamma   90.00
#
_symmetry.space_group_name_H-M   'P 1'
#
loop_
_entity.id
_entity.type
_entity.pdbx_description
1 polymer ?
#
loop_
_entity_poly.entity_id
_entity_poly.type
_entity_poly.pdbx_seq_one_letter_code
_entity_poly.pdbx_strand_id
1 'polypeptide(L)'
;MRGSRIISSNPNVQMEAGRGVWTGKITVYSSDDGVMELLDERVNKLPAPFKLEWIQLSGKPWDWRLVRVSNSAFEIPADLY
;
A
#
# COMPACT_ATOMS: atom_id res chain seq x y z
N MET A 1 17.46 9.52 -13.72
CA MET A 1 16.00 9.33 -13.66
C MET A 1 15.56 9.69 -12.25
N ARG A 2 14.64 10.64 -12.10
CA ARG A 2 13.93 10.84 -10.83
C ARG A 2 12.83 9.79 -10.79
N GLY A 3 12.88 8.86 -9.85
CA GLY A 3 11.97 7.72 -9.84
C GLY A 3 11.67 7.32 -8.41
N SER A 4 10.39 7.06 -8.16
CA SER A 4 9.95 6.48 -6.90
C SER A 4 9.91 4.96 -7.04
N ARG A 5 10.37 4.25 -6.01
CA ARG A 5 10.35 2.78 -5.97
C ARG A 5 9.55 2.32 -4.77
N ILE A 6 8.66 1.36 -5.00
CA ILE A 6 7.92 0.70 -3.92
C ILE A 6 8.51 -0.70 -3.75
N ILE A 7 8.89 -1.02 -2.51
CA ILE A 7 9.37 -2.34 -2.11
C ILE A 7 8.39 -2.89 -1.09
N SER A 8 8.12 -4.20 -1.16
CA SER A 8 7.32 -4.88 -0.15
C SER A 8 8.09 -6.02 0.50
N SER A 9 7.78 -6.31 1.76
CA SER A 9 8.34 -7.45 2.48
C SER A 9 7.24 -8.20 3.24
N ASN A 10 7.47 -9.51 3.40
CA ASN A 10 6.55 -10.46 4.04
C ASN A 10 5.11 -10.37 3.52
N PRO A 11 4.89 -10.41 2.19
CA PRO A 11 3.53 -10.35 1.65
C PRO A 11 2.75 -11.60 2.05
N ASN A 12 1.52 -11.38 2.52
CA ASN A 12 0.51 -12.41 2.71
C ASN A 12 -0.68 -12.09 1.80
N VAL A 13 -1.17 -13.09 1.08
CA VAL A 13 -2.31 -12.95 0.17
C VAL A 13 -3.38 -13.94 0.57
N GLN A 14 -4.58 -13.42 0.78
CA GLN A 14 -5.78 -14.20 1.05
C GLN A 14 -6.80 -13.92 -0.04
N MET A 15 -7.43 -14.97 -0.57
CA MET A 15 -8.44 -14.85 -1.61
C MET A 15 -9.66 -15.65 -1.21
N GLU A 16 -10.84 -15.02 -1.25
CA GLU A 16 -12.11 -15.65 -0.94
C GLU A 16 -13.22 -15.03 -1.79
N ALA A 17 -13.99 -15.86 -2.51
CA ALA A 17 -15.19 -15.44 -3.26
C ALA A 17 -15.02 -14.17 -4.11
N GLY A 18 -13.92 -14.08 -4.88
CA GLY A 18 -13.65 -12.92 -5.74
C GLY A 18 -13.19 -11.66 -4.99
N ARG A 19 -12.86 -11.78 -3.70
CA ARG A 19 -12.19 -10.75 -2.90
C ARG A 19 -10.78 -11.19 -2.57
N GLY A 20 -9.83 -10.28 -2.77
CA GLY A 20 -8.42 -10.49 -2.45
C GLY A 20 -7.98 -9.51 -1.38
N VAL A 21 -7.31 -9.98 -0.35
CA VAL A 21 -6.64 -9.13 0.63
C VAL A 21 -5.15 -9.40 0.54
N TRP A 22 -4.41 -8.38 0.12
CA TRP A 22 -2.95 -8.39 0.21
C TRP A 22 -2.55 -7.63 1.48
N THR A 23 -1.73 -8.25 2.31
CA THR A 23 -1.17 -7.62 3.52
C THR A 23 0.35 -7.67 3.46
N GLY A 24 1.02 -6.56 3.75
CA GLY A 24 2.47 -6.55 3.77
C GLY A 24 3.05 -5.22 4.23
N LYS A 25 4.33 -5.24 4.61
CA LYS A 25 5.07 -4.01 4.84
C LYS A 25 5.41 -3.40 3.49
N ILE A 26 5.15 -2.10 3.35
CA ILE A 26 5.50 -1.31 2.16
C ILE A 26 6.56 -0.29 2.58
N THR A 27 7.61 -0.19 1.78
CA THR A 27 8.64 0.84 1.89
C THR A 27 8.72 1.58 0.57
N VAL A 28 8.63 2.91 0.61
CA VAL A 28 8.71 3.77 -0.56
C VAL A 28 10.03 4.53 -0.53
N TYR A 29 10.70 4.53 -1.68
CA TYR A 29 11.94 5.24 -1.92
C TYR A 29 11.71 6.32 -2.96
N SER A 30 12.33 7.47 -2.75
CA SER A 30 12.41 8.56 -3.72
C SER A 30 13.87 8.93 -3.94
N SER A 31 14.21 9.40 -5.15
CA SER A 31 15.51 10.01 -5.45
C SER A 31 15.61 11.48 -5.00
N ASP A 32 14.50 12.05 -4.52
CA ASP A 32 14.43 13.40 -3.96
C ASP A 32 14.50 13.29 -2.43
N ASP A 33 15.54 13.87 -1.83
CA ASP A 33 15.83 13.74 -0.40
C ASP A 33 14.72 14.35 0.48
N GLY A 34 14.14 15.48 0.07
CA GLY A 34 13.05 16.12 0.82
C GLY A 34 11.77 15.30 0.78
N VAL A 35 11.49 14.65 -0.35
CA VAL A 35 10.37 13.70 -0.46
C VAL A 35 10.66 12.41 0.31
N MET A 36 11.91 11.95 0.31
CA MET A 36 12.32 10.73 1.00
C MET A 36 12.13 10.84 2.52
N GLU A 37 12.47 11.97 3.13
CA GLU A 37 12.25 12.22 4.56
C GLU A 37 10.77 12.13 4.93
N LEU A 38 9.90 12.79 4.16
CA LEU A 38 8.46 12.74 4.37
C LEU A 38 7.90 11.32 4.23
N LEU A 39 8.36 10.57 3.23
CA LEU A 39 7.96 9.17 3.03
C LEU A 39 8.44 8.29 4.19
N ASP A 40 9.63 8.56 4.72
CA ASP A 40 10.16 7.79 5.83
C ASP A 40 9.31 7.99 7.09
N GLU A 41 9.01 9.23 7.43
CA GLU A 41 8.22 9.57 8.62
C GLU A 41 6.77 9.09 8.53
N ARG A 42 6.12 9.25 7.37
CA ARG A 42 4.67 8.99 7.26
C ARG A 42 4.33 7.58 6.80
N VAL A 43 5.22 6.89 6.10
CA VAL A 43 4.94 5.58 5.49
C VAL A 43 5.91 4.51 5.99
N ASN A 44 7.22 4.73 5.87
CA ASN A 44 8.19 3.67 6.12
C ASN A 44 8.34 3.36 7.61
N LYS A 45 8.14 4.33 8.50
CA LYS A 45 8.16 4.13 9.97
C LYS A 45 6.89 3.50 10.54
N LEU A 46 5.82 3.33 9.76
CA LEU A 46 4.57 2.77 10.28
C LEU A 46 4.78 1.33 10.78
N PRO A 47 4.45 1.02 12.05
CA PRO A 47 4.70 -0.32 12.60
C PRO A 47 3.74 -1.37 12.03
N ALA A 48 2.53 -0.97 11.66
CA ALA A 48 1.52 -1.87 11.10
C ALA A 48 1.74 -2.09 9.59
N PRO A 49 1.46 -3.30 9.08
CA PRO A 49 1.47 -3.57 7.64
C PRO A 49 0.29 -2.88 6.94
N PHE A 50 0.45 -2.63 5.65
CA PHE A 50 -0.63 -2.17 4.79
C PHE A 50 -1.55 -3.34 4.44
N LYS A 51 -2.85 -3.05 4.35
CA LYS A 51 -3.87 -3.93 3.82
C LYS A 51 -4.46 -3.32 2.56
N LEU A 52 -4.34 -4.03 1.45
CA LEU A 52 -4.89 -3.68 0.15
C LEU A 52 -6.02 -4.65 -0.16
N GLU A 53 -7.24 -4.13 -0.24
CA GLU A 53 -8.43 -4.91 -0.58
C GLU A 53 -8.72 -4.79 -2.07
N TRP A 54 -8.91 -5.93 -2.71
CA TRP A 54 -9.16 -6.08 -4.14
C TRP A 54 -10.48 -6.80 -4.37
N ILE A 55 -11.18 -6.41 -5.42
CA ILE A 55 -12.33 -7.16 -5.94
C ILE A 55 -12.02 -7.64 -7.35
N GLN A 56 -12.43 -8.86 -7.65
CA GLN A 56 -12.35 -9.41 -8.99
C GLN A 56 -13.52 -8.84 -9.82
N LEU A 57 -13.21 -8.27 -10.99
CA LEU A 57 -14.21 -7.66 -11.86
C LEU A 57 -14.76 -8.64 -12.90
N SER A 58 -14.01 -9.69 -13.23
CA SER A 58 -14.46 -10.77 -14.11
C SER A 58 -13.80 -12.10 -13.74
N GLY A 59 -14.24 -13.22 -14.33
CA GLY A 59 -13.59 -14.53 -14.11
C GLY A 59 -12.13 -14.63 -14.57
N LYS A 60 -11.55 -13.56 -15.15
CA LYS A 60 -10.15 -13.52 -15.57
C LYS A 60 -9.24 -13.37 -14.35
N PRO A 61 -8.14 -14.14 -14.25
CA PRO A 61 -7.30 -14.16 -13.06
C PRO A 61 -6.49 -12.87 -12.83
N TRP A 62 -6.42 -11.98 -13.83
CA TRP A 62 -5.73 -10.68 -13.74
C TRP A 62 -6.68 -9.49 -13.61
N ASP A 63 -7.99 -9.70 -13.70
CA ASP A 63 -8.96 -8.59 -13.75
C ASP A 63 -9.45 -8.24 -12.33
N TRP A 64 -8.59 -7.50 -11.63
CA TRP A 64 -8.80 -7.08 -10.26
C TRP A 64 -8.77 -5.56 -10.13
N ARG A 65 -9.59 -5.03 -9.22
CA ARG A 65 -9.62 -3.61 -8.87
C ARG A 65 -9.28 -3.42 -7.41
N LEU A 66 -8.31 -2.56 -7.12
CA LEU A 66 -8.02 -2.08 -5.78
C LEU A 66 -9.17 -1.19 -5.32
N VAL A 67 -9.85 -1.57 -4.24
CA VAL A 67 -11.01 -0.83 -3.70
C VAL A 67 -10.70 -0.13 -2.39
N ARG A 68 -9.69 -0.59 -1.66
CA ARG A 68 -9.29 0.03 -0.40
C ARG A 68 -7.82 -0.17 -0.12
N VAL A 69 -7.19 0.87 0.41
CA VAL A 69 -5.88 0.82 1.04
C VAL A 69 -6.07 1.26 2.48
N SER A 70 -5.52 0.51 3.42
CA SER A 70 -5.57 0.87 4.84
C SER A 70 -4.29 0.48 5.55
N ASN A 71 -3.98 1.22 6.61
CA ASN A 71 -2.94 0.89 7.57
C ASN A 71 -3.43 1.41 8.91
N SER A 72 -3.50 0.56 9.93
CA SER A 72 -4.09 0.93 11.22
C SER A 72 -3.27 1.97 11.99
N ALA A 73 -2.00 2.15 11.65
CA ALA A 73 -1.14 3.17 12.24
C ALA A 73 -1.07 4.45 11.39
N PHE A 74 -1.72 4.47 10.21
CA PHE A 74 -1.70 5.61 9.32
C PHE A 74 -2.94 6.46 9.53
N GLU A 75 -2.75 7.65 10.11
CA GLU A 75 -3.77 8.67 10.23
C GLU A 75 -3.60 9.69 9.10
N ILE A 76 -4.66 9.92 8.33
CA ILE A 76 -4.71 11.04 7.39
C ILE A 76 -5.24 12.24 8.17
N PRO A 77 -4.45 13.31 8.33
CA PRO A 77 -4.92 14.53 8.99
C PRO A 77 -6.15 15.11 8.26
N ALA A 78 -7.18 15.47 9.03
CA ALA A 78 -8.47 15.93 8.49
C ALA A 78 -8.40 17.30 7.79
N ASP A 79 -7.29 18.02 7.93
CA ASP A 79 -7.01 19.36 7.39
C ASP A 79 -6.47 19.36 5.95
N LEU A 80 -6.39 18.19 5.30
CA LEU A 80 -5.94 18.04 3.91
C LEU A 80 -7.09 17.97 2.88
N TYR A 81 -8.32 18.33 3.26
CA TYR A 81 -9.51 18.30 2.40
C TYR A 81 -10.16 19.66 2.18
#